data_AF-A0A8X6FFU8-F1
#
_entry.id   AF-A0A8X6FFU8-F1
#
_cell.length_a   1.000
_cell.length_b   1.000
_cell.length_c   1.000
_cell.angle_alpha   90.00
_cell.angle_beta   90.00
_cell.angle_gamma   90.00
#
_symmetry.space_group_name_H-M   'P 1'
#
loop_
_entity.id
_entity.type
_entity.pdbx_description
1 polymer ?
#
loop_
_entity_poly.entity_id
_entity_poly.type
_entity_poly.pdbx_seq_one_letter_code
_entity_poly.pdbx_strand_id
1 'polypeptide(L)'
;MFSDASGKAFAACVFLRIECDNKVKIKLVQAKSRVAPLKKDPITKTKTEMSIPKLELLAAVIGTRLVQSVKTSLNIHSIQTLYWTDSKVVLCWIKNSGTWKTFVHNRIKEIHSSSSKEDWYYVPSQMNAADIAFRGCNAQTLFSLCWWEGPNG
;
A
#
# COMPACT_ATOMS: atom_id res chain seq x y z
N MET A 1 -2.64 6.84 -0.40
CA MET A 1 -2.38 5.47 0.12
C MET A 1 -0.94 5.14 -0.18
N PHE A 2 -0.21 4.60 0.79
CA PHE A 2 1.16 4.09 0.61
C PHE A 2 1.17 2.59 0.91
N SER A 3 1.94 1.83 0.14
CA SER A 3 2.08 0.38 0.30
C SER A 3 3.55 -0.02 0.28
N ASP A 4 3.90 -1.02 1.09
CA ASP A 4 5.26 -1.53 1.21
C ASP A 4 5.24 -3.04 1.57
N ALA A 5 6.29 -3.76 1.21
CA ALA A 5 6.48 -5.14 1.59
C ALA A 5 7.94 -5.54 1.77
N SER A 6 8.14 -6.49 2.68
CA SER A 6 9.40 -7.19 2.91
C SER A 6 9.20 -8.69 2.83
N GLY A 7 10.29 -9.46 2.96
CA GLY A 7 10.20 -10.93 3.06
C GLY A 7 9.46 -11.43 4.31
N LYS A 8 9.14 -10.56 5.28
CA LYS A 8 8.50 -10.93 6.56
C LYS A 8 7.03 -10.50 6.63
N ALA A 9 6.67 -9.39 6.00
CA ALA A 9 5.32 -8.87 6.05
C ALA A 9 5.07 -7.87 4.91
N PHE A 10 3.82 -7.53 4.67
CA PHE A 10 3.39 -6.49 3.75
C PHE A 10 2.32 -5.62 4.40
N ALA A 11 2.29 -4.34 4.04
CA ALA A 11 1.47 -3.34 4.71
C ALA A 11 1.00 -2.22 3.77
N ALA A 12 -0.04 -1.53 4.19
CA ALA A 12 -0.50 -0.30 3.56
C ALA A 12 -1.04 0.68 4.60
N CYS A 13 -0.94 1.97 4.30
CA CYS A 13 -1.50 3.05 5.11
C CYS A 13 -2.22 4.09 4.23
N VAL A 14 -3.29 4.65 4.78
CA VAL A 14 -4.14 5.65 4.14
C VAL A 14 -4.10 6.92 4.95
N PHE A 15 -3.73 8.01 4.28
CA PHE A 15 -3.76 9.35 4.81
C PHE A 15 -4.86 10.14 4.13
N LEU A 16 -5.52 11.03 4.87
CA LEU A 16 -6.39 12.06 4.36
C LEU A 16 -5.62 13.38 4.32
N ARG A 17 -5.67 14.06 3.17
CA ARG A 17 -5.12 15.39 2.97
C ARG A 17 -6.28 16.39 2.96
N ILE A 18 -6.25 17.35 3.86
CA ILE A 18 -7.27 18.37 4.05
C ILE A 18 -6.62 19.73 3.78
N GLU A 19 -7.21 20.49 2.86
CA GLU A 19 -6.82 21.88 2.61
C GLU A 19 -7.90 22.81 3.17
N CYS A 20 -7.52 23.70 4.08
CA CYS A 20 -8.38 24.78 4.59
C CYS A 20 -7.53 26.04 4.77
N ASP A 21 -8.00 27.18 4.26
CA ASP A 21 -7.38 28.50 4.47
C ASP A 21 -5.85 28.53 4.22
N ASN A 22 -5.41 28.00 3.07
CA ASN A 22 -4.00 27.83 2.68
C ASN A 22 -3.16 26.95 3.63
N LYS A 23 -3.78 26.18 4.51
CA LYS A 23 -3.11 25.19 5.35
C LYS A 23 -3.42 23.78 4.86
N VAL A 24 -2.37 23.03 4.60
CA VAL A 24 -2.45 21.60 4.32
C VAL A 24 -2.30 20.85 5.65
N LYS A 25 -3.25 19.97 5.95
CA LYS A 25 -3.15 19.00 7.05
C LYS A 25 -3.24 17.61 6.46
N ILE A 26 -2.26 16.77 6.76
CA ILE A 26 -2.29 15.36 6.40
C ILE A 26 -2.45 14.56 7.70
N LYS A 27 -3.34 13.57 7.70
CA LYS A 27 -3.59 12.71 8.86
C LYS A 27 -3.75 11.27 8.45
N LEU A 28 -3.09 10.36 9.16
CA LEU A 28 -3.29 8.93 9.04
C LEU A 28 -4.72 8.58 9.49
N VAL A 29 -5.46 7.92 8.60
CA VAL A 29 -6.82 7.46 8.91
C VAL A 29 -6.81 5.99 9.26
N GLN A 30 -6.05 5.18 8.50
CA GLN A 30 -6.02 3.75 8.72
C GLN A 30 -4.71 3.15 8.21
N ALA A 31 -4.19 2.14 8.91
CA ALA A 31 -3.08 1.32 8.47
C ALA A 31 -3.42 -0.17 8.66
N LYS A 32 -2.83 -1.02 7.82
CA LYS A 32 -3.01 -2.48 7.90
C LYS A 32 -1.75 -3.20 7.47
N SER A 33 -1.35 -4.21 8.23
CA SER A 33 -0.24 -5.11 7.91
C SER A 33 -0.66 -6.57 7.97
N ARG A 34 0.10 -7.44 7.28
CA ARG A 34 -0.07 -8.90 7.29
C ARG A 34 1.29 -9.58 7.23
N VAL A 35 1.45 -10.65 8.00
CA VAL A 35 2.65 -11.51 7.95
C VAL A 35 2.72 -12.20 6.58
N ALA A 36 3.92 -12.24 6.00
CA ALA A 36 4.17 -12.92 4.74
C ALA A 36 3.94 -14.43 4.91
N PRO A 37 3.26 -15.10 3.96
CA PRO A 37 3.06 -16.54 4.01
C PRO A 37 4.40 -17.27 4.14
N LEU A 38 4.45 -18.27 5.02
CA LEU A 38 5.62 -19.12 5.14
C LEU A 38 5.89 -19.83 3.81
N LYS A 39 7.17 -19.99 3.46
CA LYS A 39 7.60 -20.66 2.22
C LYS A 39 7.04 -22.09 2.08
N LYS A 40 6.64 -22.70 3.19
CA LYS A 40 6.01 -24.02 3.27
C LYS A 40 4.82 -23.89 4.19
N ASP A 41 3.62 -24.12 3.66
CA ASP A 41 2.41 -24.20 4.48
C ASP A 41 2.53 -25.44 5.39
N PRO A 42 2.49 -25.29 6.73
CA PRO A 42 2.69 -26.40 7.65
C PRO A 42 1.55 -27.42 7.62
N ILE A 43 0.37 -27.05 7.13
CA ILE A 43 -0.85 -27.87 7.08
C ILE A 43 -0.93 -28.59 5.73
N THR A 44 -0.83 -27.85 4.63
CA THR A 44 -1.00 -28.41 3.27
C THR A 44 0.30 -28.90 2.66
N LYS A 45 1.46 -28.64 3.30
CA LYS A 45 2.82 -28.89 2.80
C LYS A 45 3.13 -28.23 1.45
N THR A 46 2.24 -27.37 0.96
CA THR A 46 2.39 -26.67 -0.32
C THR A 46 3.50 -25.62 -0.20
N LYS A 47 4.41 -25.58 -1.18
CA LYS A 47 5.45 -24.55 -1.25
C LYS A 47 4.83 -23.27 -1.82
N THR A 48 4.54 -22.28 -0.99
CA THR A 48 4.12 -20.96 -1.46
C THR A 48 5.34 -20.13 -1.79
N GLU A 49 5.76 -20.12 -3.06
CA GLU A 49 6.83 -19.21 -3.51
C GLU A 49 6.31 -17.78 -3.64
N MET A 50 6.32 -17.07 -2.51
CA MET A 50 6.12 -15.62 -2.44
C MET A 50 7.45 -14.91 -2.68
N SER A 51 7.62 -14.36 -3.89
CA SER A 51 8.70 -13.43 -4.17
C SER A 51 8.38 -12.04 -3.59
N ILE A 52 9.40 -11.21 -3.38
CA ILE A 52 9.21 -9.82 -2.93
C ILE A 52 8.21 -9.06 -3.82
N PRO A 53 8.30 -9.11 -5.16
CA PRO A 53 7.29 -8.47 -6.02
C PRO A 53 5.85 -8.95 -5.80
N LYS A 54 5.64 -10.23 -5.48
CA LYS A 54 4.30 -10.73 -5.16
C LYS A 54 3.79 -10.20 -3.82
N LEU A 55 4.68 -10.02 -2.83
CA LEU A 55 4.32 -9.44 -1.54
C LEU A 55 4.02 -7.95 -1.68
N GLU A 56 4.81 -7.22 -2.45
CA GLU A 56 4.55 -5.81 -2.81
C GLU A 56 3.20 -5.67 -3.54
N LEU A 57 2.88 -6.60 -4.46
CA LEU A 57 1.58 -6.61 -5.12
C LEU A 57 0.42 -6.89 -4.14
N LEU A 58 0.63 -7.75 -3.14
CA LEU A 58 -0.37 -7.95 -2.08
C LEU A 58 -0.51 -6.72 -1.18
N ALA A 59 0.56 -5.98 -0.93
CA ALA A 59 0.54 -4.69 -0.23
C ALA A 59 -0.37 -3.69 -0.96
N ALA A 60 -0.20 -3.57 -2.28
CA ALA A 60 -1.06 -2.76 -3.13
C ALA A 60 -2.55 -3.17 -3.04
N VAL A 61 -2.83 -4.48 -3.07
CA VAL A 61 -4.21 -5.02 -2.96
C VAL A 61 -4.84 -4.71 -1.59
N ILE A 62 -4.12 -4.90 -0.49
CA ILE A 62 -4.70 -4.53 0.81
C ILE A 62 -4.86 -3.02 0.93
N GLY A 63 -3.99 -2.24 0.28
CA GLY A 63 -4.07 -0.78 0.20
C GLY A 63 -5.34 -0.29 -0.50
N THR A 64 -5.70 -0.86 -1.65
CA THR A 64 -6.95 -0.49 -2.36
C THR A 64 -8.19 -0.84 -1.54
N ARG A 65 -8.20 -2.03 -0.92
CA ARG A 65 -9.29 -2.42 0.01
C ARG A 65 -9.39 -1.46 1.20
N LEU A 66 -8.25 -1.03 1.75
CA LEU A 66 -8.21 -0.10 2.87
C LEU A 66 -8.77 1.27 2.49
N VAL A 67 -8.43 1.77 1.31
CA VAL A 67 -9.02 3.01 0.76
C VAL A 67 -10.53 2.87 0.63
N GLN A 68 -11.04 1.78 0.06
CA GLN A 68 -12.47 1.58 -0.11
C GLN A 68 -13.19 1.53 1.25
N SER A 69 -12.58 0.86 2.24
CA SER A 69 -13.08 0.87 3.63
C SER A 69 -13.18 2.29 4.19
N VAL A 70 -12.11 3.09 4.06
CA VAL A 70 -12.08 4.48 4.53
C VAL A 70 -13.12 5.33 3.81
N LYS A 71 -13.24 5.22 2.49
CA LYS A 71 -14.21 5.98 1.70
C LYS A 71 -15.64 5.69 2.11
N THR A 72 -15.97 4.42 2.32
CA THR A 72 -17.30 4.00 2.79
C THR A 72 -17.56 4.46 4.22
N SER A 73 -16.60 4.27 5.15
CA SER A 73 -16.77 4.65 6.55
C SER A 73 -16.93 6.16 6.76
N LEU A 74 -16.30 6.97 5.91
CA LEU A 74 -16.38 8.44 5.99
C LEU A 74 -17.38 9.05 5.00
N ASN A 75 -18.05 8.23 4.17
CA ASN A 75 -18.96 8.68 3.12
C ASN A 75 -18.35 9.69 2.13
N ILE A 76 -17.13 9.43 1.64
CA ILE A 76 -16.31 10.33 0.80
C ILE A 76 -15.92 9.71 -0.56
N HIS A 77 -16.91 9.18 -1.28
CA HIS A 77 -16.65 8.39 -2.48
C HIS A 77 -15.97 9.15 -3.64
N SER A 78 -16.29 10.44 -3.81
CA SER A 78 -15.82 11.30 -4.90
C SER A 78 -14.45 11.96 -4.68
N ILE A 79 -13.77 11.68 -3.57
CA ILE A 79 -12.47 12.30 -3.27
C ILE A 79 -11.36 11.70 -4.14
N GLN A 80 -10.53 12.58 -4.73
CA GLN A 80 -9.32 12.20 -5.46
C GLN A 80 -8.44 11.31 -4.59
N THR A 81 -7.96 10.20 -5.15
CA THR A 81 -7.15 9.24 -4.40
C THR A 81 -5.88 8.90 -5.16
N LEU A 82 -4.75 9.03 -4.48
CA LEU A 82 -3.44 8.68 -5.03
C LEU A 82 -2.90 7.43 -4.33
N TYR A 83 -2.32 6.53 -5.11
CA TYR A 83 -1.77 5.25 -4.65
C TYR A 83 -0.27 5.20 -4.91
N TRP A 84 0.51 5.05 -3.85
CA TRP A 84 1.97 5.11 -3.90
C TRP A 84 2.59 3.75 -3.54
N THR A 85 3.58 3.34 -4.32
CA THR A 85 4.40 2.16 -4.08
C THR A 85 5.85 2.48 -4.46
N ASP A 86 6.80 1.90 -3.74
CA ASP A 86 8.22 1.95 -4.08
C ASP A 86 8.68 0.78 -4.95
N SER A 87 7.76 -0.10 -5.33
CA SER A 87 8.02 -1.18 -6.28
C SER A 87 7.76 -0.75 -7.72
N LYS A 88 8.83 -0.54 -8.49
CA LYS A 88 8.74 -0.32 -9.93
C LYS A 88 8.13 -1.52 -10.67
N VAL A 89 8.32 -2.74 -10.14
CA VAL A 89 7.75 -3.96 -10.72
C VAL A 89 6.23 -3.97 -10.59
N VAL A 90 5.71 -3.68 -9.38
CA VAL A 90 4.27 -3.58 -9.14
C VAL A 90 3.66 -2.45 -9.96
N LEU A 91 4.32 -1.29 -10.00
CA LEU A 91 3.84 -0.17 -10.80
C LEU A 91 3.77 -0.52 -12.30
N CYS A 92 4.77 -1.22 -12.82
CA CYS A 92 4.78 -1.71 -14.21
C CYS A 92 3.61 -2.65 -14.48
N TRP A 93 3.35 -3.61 -13.59
CA TRP A 93 2.23 -4.54 -13.68
C TRP A 93 0.87 -3.85 -13.66
N ILE A 94 0.70 -2.81 -12.84
CA ILE A 94 -0.57 -2.08 -12.72
C ILE A 94 -0.82 -1.19 -13.95
N LYS A 95 0.22 -0.52 -14.47
CA LYS A 95 0.07 0.47 -15.55
C LYS A 95 0.02 -0.11 -16.95
N ASN A 96 0.68 -1.26 -17.17
CA ASN A 96 0.84 -1.82 -18.50
C ASN A 96 -0.03 -3.05 -18.71
N SER A 97 -0.53 -3.19 -19.93
CA SER A 97 -1.15 -4.43 -20.41
C SER A 97 -0.06 -5.47 -20.67
N GLY A 98 -0.29 -6.72 -20.27
CA GLY A 98 0.65 -7.81 -20.51
C GLY A 98 0.09 -9.16 -20.09
N THR A 99 0.72 -10.23 -20.60
CA THR A 99 0.37 -11.61 -20.25
C THR A 99 1.09 -12.00 -18.97
N TRP A 100 0.45 -11.72 -17.83
CA TRP A 100 0.99 -12.06 -16.52
C TRP A 100 0.55 -13.45 -16.07
N LYS A 101 1.35 -14.09 -15.20
CA LYS A 101 0.92 -15.32 -14.51
C LYS A 101 -0.38 -15.07 -13.74
N THR A 102 -1.23 -16.08 -13.63
CA THR A 102 -2.59 -16.02 -13.03
C THR A 102 -2.63 -15.29 -11.68
N PHE A 103 -1.64 -15.53 -10.80
CA PHE A 103 -1.55 -14.82 -9.52
C PHE A 103 -1.49 -13.30 -9.70
N VAL A 104 -0.58 -12.82 -10.55
CA VAL A 104 -0.37 -11.40 -10.80
C VAL A 104 -1.58 -10.81 -11.52
N HIS A 105 -2.06 -11.50 -12.57
CA HIS A 105 -3.23 -11.09 -13.33
C HIS A 105 -4.47 -10.88 -12.45
N ASN A 106 -4.79 -11.84 -11.57
CA ASN A 106 -5.97 -11.76 -10.72
C ASN A 106 -5.89 -10.61 -9.71
N ARG A 107 -4.69 -10.28 -9.20
CA ARG A 107 -4.49 -9.17 -8.26
C ARG A 107 -4.52 -7.81 -8.97
N ILE A 108 -4.00 -7.71 -10.19
CA ILE A 108 -4.15 -6.51 -11.02
C ILE A 108 -5.62 -6.26 -11.33
N LYS A 109 -6.37 -7.30 -11.75
CA LYS A 109 -7.81 -7.20 -12.01
C LYS A 109 -8.57 -6.69 -10.79
N GLU A 110 -8.20 -7.16 -9.60
CA GLU A 110 -8.77 -6.67 -8.35
C GLU A 110 -8.42 -5.20 -8.08
N ILE A 111 -7.16 -4.79 -8.26
CA ILE A 111 -6.73 -3.39 -8.12
C ILE A 111 -7.52 -2.48 -9.06
N HIS A 112 -7.66 -2.87 -10.33
CA HIS A 112 -8.39 -2.11 -11.35
C HIS A 112 -9.91 -2.05 -11.09
N SER A 113 -10.47 -2.98 -10.31
CA SER A 113 -11.89 -2.90 -9.90
C SER A 113 -12.19 -1.78 -8.92
N SER A 114 -11.17 -1.19 -8.29
CA SER A 114 -11.31 -0.21 -7.19
C SER A 114 -10.41 1.02 -7.33
N SER A 115 -9.59 1.11 -8.38
CA SER A 115 -8.68 2.22 -8.63
C SER A 115 -8.36 2.34 -10.13
N SER A 116 -8.08 3.55 -10.61
CA SER A 116 -7.60 3.75 -11.99
C SER A 116 -6.09 3.55 -12.07
N LYS A 117 -5.58 3.05 -13.20
CA LYS A 117 -4.13 2.87 -13.41
C LYS A 117 -3.35 4.19 -13.39
N GLU A 118 -4.01 5.29 -13.74
CA GLU A 118 -3.49 6.66 -13.73
C GLU A 118 -3.22 7.17 -12.31
N ASP A 119 -3.93 6.64 -11.32
CA ASP A 119 -3.83 7.07 -9.92
C ASP A 119 -2.66 6.42 -9.16
N TRP A 120 -1.86 5.58 -9.83
CA TRP A 120 -0.71 4.89 -9.25
C TRP A 120 0.60 5.59 -9.56
N TYR A 121 1.44 5.74 -8.54
CA TYR A 121 2.69 6.48 -8.63
C TYR A 121 3.83 5.77 -7.92
N TYR A 122 5.04 6.02 -8.42
CA TYR A 122 6.28 5.59 -7.77
C TYR A 122 6.64 6.58 -6.66
N VAL A 123 7.07 6.06 -5.52
CA VAL A 123 7.72 6.84 -4.46
C VAL A 123 9.05 6.17 -4.08
N PRO A 124 10.17 6.89 -3.88
CA PRO A 124 11.38 6.30 -3.32
C PRO A 124 11.10 5.70 -1.94
N SER A 125 11.70 4.55 -1.59
CA SER A 125 11.45 3.87 -0.31
C SER A 125 11.65 4.79 0.91
N GLN A 126 12.65 5.67 0.88
CA GLN A 126 12.94 6.64 1.95
C GLN A 126 11.81 7.65 2.19
N MET A 127 10.96 7.88 1.18
CA MET A 127 9.79 8.76 1.24
C MET A 127 8.47 7.97 1.34
N ASN A 128 8.54 6.64 1.32
CA ASN A 128 7.37 5.78 1.42
C ASN A 128 6.91 5.73 2.87
N ALA A 129 5.77 6.35 3.17
CA ALA A 129 5.24 6.37 4.52
C ALA A 129 4.99 4.96 5.07
N ALA A 130 4.63 3.98 4.23
CA ALA A 130 4.45 2.60 4.68
C ALA A 130 5.77 1.94 5.13
N ASP A 131 6.88 2.23 4.45
CA ASP A 131 8.22 1.73 4.75
C ASP A 131 8.76 2.34 6.06
N ILE A 132 8.57 3.65 6.27
CA ILE A 132 8.98 4.34 7.51
C ILE A 132 8.33 3.70 8.74
N ALA A 133 7.05 3.33 8.64
CA ALA A 133 6.34 2.61 9.71
C ALA A 133 6.80 1.17 9.89
N PHE A 134 7.34 0.54 8.84
CA PHE A 134 7.61 -0.89 8.81
C PHE A 134 9.08 -1.26 9.11
N ARG A 135 10.05 -0.37 8.91
CA ARG A 135 11.49 -0.61 9.15
C ARG A 135 11.90 -0.79 10.62
N GLY A 136 10.97 -0.97 11.55
CA GLY A 136 11.28 -1.12 12.97
C GLY A 136 11.67 0.19 13.63
N CYS A 137 11.22 1.33 13.09
CA CYS A 137 11.19 2.57 13.86
C CYS A 137 10.43 2.28 15.15
N ASN A 138 11.12 2.39 16.29
CA ASN A 138 10.47 2.23 17.57
C ASN A 138 9.34 3.28 17.70
N ALA A 139 8.38 3.04 18.58
CA ALA A 139 7.23 3.94 18.73
C ALA A 139 7.66 5.40 18.97
N GLN A 140 8.79 5.63 19.64
CA GLN A 140 9.35 6.96 19.90
C GLN A 140 9.85 7.64 18.62
N THR A 141 10.49 6.92 17.69
CA THR A 141 10.90 7.46 16.38
C THR A 141 9.69 7.83 15.55
N LEU A 142 8.65 7.00 15.52
CA LEU A 142 7.39 7.32 14.82
C LEU A 142 6.71 8.55 15.44
N PHE A 143 6.78 8.68 16.77
CA PHE A 143 6.28 9.85 17.49
C PHE A 143 7.06 11.12 17.17
N SER A 144 8.38 11.01 17.14
CA SER A 144 9.29 12.13 16.87
C SER A 144 9.20 12.62 15.43
N LEU A 145 8.91 11.73 14.48
CA LEU A 145 8.70 12.06 13.08
C LEU A 145 7.29 12.59 12.79
N CYS A 146 6.39 12.62 13.79
CA CYS A 146 4.97 12.89 13.61
C CYS A 146 4.42 12.07 12.43
N TRP A 147 4.76 10.78 12.34
CA TRP A 147 4.53 9.99 11.13
C TRP A 147 3.04 9.95 10.71
N TRP A 148 2.12 10.05 11.67
CA TRP A 148 0.68 10.16 11.42
C TRP A 148 0.26 11.48 10.76
N GLU A 149 1.14 12.47 10.68
CA GLU A 149 0.94 13.72 9.94
C GLU A 149 1.36 13.60 8.47
N GLY A 150 1.85 12.42 8.05
CA GLY A 150 2.23 12.15 6.67
C GLY A 150 3.52 12.85 6.22
N PRO A 151 3.99 12.57 4.99
CA PRO A 151 5.16 13.24 4.44
C PRO A 151 4.88 14.74 4.22
N ASN A 152 5.88 15.58 4.49
CA ASN A 152 5.83 17.02 4.19
C ASN A 152 5.58 17.21 2.69
N GLY A 153 4.41 17.73 2.34
CA GLY A 153 3.99 18.02 0.97
C GLY A 153 3.47 19.44 0.85
#